data_AF-A0A2V8JES7-F1
#
_entry.id   AF-A0A2V8JES7-F1
#
_cell.length_a   1.000
_cell.length_b   1.000
_cell.length_c   1.000
_cell.angle_alpha   90.00
_cell.angle_beta   90.00
_cell.angle_gamma   90.00
#
_symmetry.space_group_name_H-M   'P 1'
#
loop_
_entity.id
_entity.type
_entity.pdbx_description
1 polymer ?
#
loop_
_entity_poly.entity_id
_entity_poly.type
_entity_poly.pdbx_seq_one_letter_code
_entity_poly.pdbx_strand_id
1 'polypeptide(L)'
;MMTLRPALAYPFVTGLRFIPIPVLISILWVVLTFRGNTGFAQNPGLRAAYLFLGVLFLFVAAIAGLSASGAHRIWQAGLSIRWTLLAGESFVFGVNLALFVLGYRFFNTTSIKGYPQLLSCYGTGYLLIALTAAIVDRHWNEINKYHLDTRRPHAYRVQNINAANDFRDWLQDHSAEAGPDLMSLSNDPEFLDALRTQEFYKQDFDEALQVSRKAVIFGYKSGRDLRDKRPVFVRIRFPAALAAILRFELVGAVTESGFRP
;
A
#
# COMPACT_ATOMS: atom_id res chain seq x y z
N MET A 1 13.76 -22.61 7.04
CA MET A 1 13.94 -21.16 6.91
C MET A 1 12.60 -20.47 7.09
N MET A 2 12.38 -19.77 8.20
CA MET A 2 11.16 -18.99 8.44
C MET A 2 11.52 -17.54 8.73
N THR A 3 12.12 -16.86 7.75
CA THR A 3 12.06 -15.41 7.72
C THR A 3 10.60 -14.98 7.54
N LEU A 4 10.21 -13.86 8.16
CA LEU A 4 8.86 -13.31 8.07
C LEU A 4 8.44 -13.14 6.60
N ARG A 5 7.60 -14.06 6.13
CA ARG A 5 7.11 -14.06 4.74
C ARG A 5 6.43 -12.73 4.42
N PRO A 6 6.57 -12.20 3.19
CA PRO A 6 5.75 -11.09 2.76
C PRO A 6 4.28 -11.50 2.86
N ALA A 7 3.43 -10.53 3.13
CA ALA A 7 1.98 -10.69 3.08
C ALA A 7 1.57 -11.27 1.72
N LEU A 8 1.13 -12.52 1.67
CA LEU A 8 0.78 -13.18 0.39
C LEU A 8 -0.42 -12.51 -0.29
N ALA A 9 -1.33 -11.94 0.49
CA ALA A 9 -2.49 -11.20 -0.01
C ALA A 9 -2.16 -9.76 -0.43
N TYR A 10 -0.99 -9.24 -0.05
CA TYR A 10 -0.65 -7.83 -0.27
C TYR A 10 -0.71 -7.41 -1.75
N PRO A 11 -0.05 -8.10 -2.70
CA PRO A 11 -0.07 -7.70 -4.10
C PRO A 11 -1.48 -7.73 -4.69
N PHE A 12 -2.33 -8.63 -4.19
CA PHE A 12 -3.72 -8.74 -4.64
C PHE A 12 -4.56 -7.58 -4.11
N VAL A 13 -4.48 -7.28 -2.82
CA VAL A 13 -5.26 -6.20 -2.19
C VAL A 13 -4.83 -4.82 -2.71
N THR A 14 -3.53 -4.59 -2.91
CA THR A 14 -3.04 -3.32 -3.46
C THR A 14 -3.05 -3.23 -4.97
N GLY A 15 -3.06 -4.36 -5.67
CA GLY A 15 -3.34 -4.41 -7.11
C GLY A 15 -4.80 -4.11 -7.41
N LEU A 16 -5.74 -4.57 -6.57
CA LEU A 16 -7.18 -4.47 -6.82
C LEU A 16 -7.66 -3.02 -6.99
N ARG A 17 -7.08 -2.07 -6.25
CA ARG A 17 -7.41 -0.64 -6.39
C ARG A 17 -7.12 -0.09 -7.79
N PHE A 18 -6.19 -0.72 -8.51
CA PHE A 18 -5.77 -0.26 -9.83
C PHE A 18 -6.52 -0.96 -10.97
N ILE A 19 -7.14 -2.12 -10.73
CA ILE A 19 -7.86 -2.91 -11.75
C ILE A 19 -9.31 -3.26 -11.38
N PRO A 20 -10.10 -2.33 -10.80
CA PRO A 20 -11.48 -2.62 -10.39
C PRO A 20 -12.37 -3.05 -11.57
N ILE A 21 -12.18 -2.45 -12.74
CA ILE A 21 -13.01 -2.69 -13.92
C ILE A 21 -12.67 -4.00 -14.65
N PRO A 22 -11.39 -4.35 -14.88
CA PRO A 22 -11.03 -5.70 -15.34
C PRO A 22 -11.62 -6.83 -14.48
N VAL A 23 -11.66 -6.66 -13.16
CA VAL A 23 -12.27 -7.64 -12.25
C VAL A 23 -13.78 -7.74 -12.47
N LEU A 24 -14.49 -6.60 -12.49
CA LEU A 24 -15.93 -6.56 -12.76
C LEU A 24 -16.29 -7.24 -14.08
N ILE A 25 -15.51 -6.95 -15.13
CA ILE A 25 -15.75 -7.49 -16.47
C ILE A 25 -15.47 -8.99 -16.51
N SER A 26 -14.44 -9.47 -15.83
CA SER A 26 -14.14 -10.90 -15.72
C SER A 26 -15.29 -11.66 -15.03
N ILE A 27 -15.83 -11.11 -13.93
CA ILE A 27 -16.97 -11.70 -13.22
C ILE A 27 -18.20 -11.76 -14.13
N LEU A 28 -18.53 -10.65 -14.80
CA LEU A 28 -19.71 -10.59 -15.65
C LEU A 28 -19.57 -11.47 -16.90
N TRP A 29 -18.36 -11.60 -17.43
CA TRP A 29 -18.09 -12.52 -18.53
C TRP A 29 -18.41 -13.96 -18.14
N VAL A 30 -17.92 -14.42 -16.98
CA VAL A 30 -18.24 -15.76 -16.45
C VAL A 30 -19.74 -15.96 -16.31
N VAL A 31 -20.46 -14.99 -15.73
CA VAL A 31 -21.93 -15.04 -15.58
C VAL A 31 -22.64 -15.14 -16.92
N LEU A 32 -22.20 -14.38 -17.93
CA LEU A 32 -22.82 -14.37 -19.25
C LEU A 32 -22.54 -15.64 -20.04
N THR A 33 -21.36 -16.25 -19.86
CA THR A 33 -21.05 -17.56 -20.45
C THR A 33 -21.96 -18.66 -19.88
N PHE A 34 -22.22 -18.66 -18.57
CA PHE A 34 -23.19 -19.60 -17.96
C PHE A 34 -24.64 -19.38 -18.46
N ARG A 35 -24.95 -18.20 -18.98
CA ARG A 35 -26.27 -17.86 -19.56
C ARG A 35 -26.32 -18.02 -21.09
N GLY A 36 -25.41 -18.78 -21.68
CA GLY A 36 -25.43 -19.06 -23.11
C GLY A 36 -24.99 -17.87 -23.98
N ASN A 37 -24.15 -16.97 -23.45
CA ASN A 37 -23.60 -15.81 -24.15
C ASN A 37 -24.65 -14.77 -24.61
N THR A 38 -25.82 -14.74 -23.97
CA THR A 38 -26.82 -13.68 -24.20
C THR A 38 -26.31 -12.36 -23.63
N GLY A 39 -26.20 -11.33 -24.46
CA GLY A 39 -25.73 -10.01 -24.02
C GLY A 39 -26.82 -9.17 -23.33
N PHE A 40 -26.47 -7.95 -22.93
CA PHE A 40 -27.33 -7.04 -22.19
C PHE A 40 -28.48 -6.45 -23.03
N ALA A 41 -28.46 -6.58 -24.36
CA ALA A 41 -29.52 -6.05 -25.22
C ALA A 41 -30.91 -6.59 -24.85
N GLN A 42 -30.97 -7.85 -24.40
CA GLN A 42 -32.20 -8.53 -24.01
C GLN A 42 -32.42 -8.57 -22.49
N ASN A 43 -31.50 -8.02 -21.69
CA ASN A 43 -31.56 -8.09 -20.24
C ASN A 43 -31.27 -6.72 -19.58
N PRO A 44 -32.30 -5.88 -19.38
CA PRO A 44 -32.13 -4.54 -18.82
C PRO A 44 -31.61 -4.55 -17.38
N GLY A 45 -31.91 -5.60 -16.61
CA GLY A 45 -31.40 -5.76 -15.24
C GLY A 45 -29.88 -5.94 -15.19
N LEU A 46 -29.32 -6.80 -16.05
CA LEU A 46 -27.87 -6.97 -16.15
C LEU A 46 -27.16 -5.70 -16.65
N ARG A 47 -27.80 -4.97 -17.57
CA ARG A 47 -27.29 -3.66 -18.04
C ARG A 47 -27.19 -2.67 -16.87
N ALA A 48 -28.27 -2.53 -16.10
CA ALA A 48 -28.31 -1.62 -14.96
C ALA A 48 -27.28 -2.04 -13.87
N ALA A 49 -27.17 -3.34 -13.59
CA ALA A 49 -26.20 -3.87 -12.65
C ALA A 49 -24.75 -3.59 -13.09
N TYR A 50 -24.42 -3.78 -14.37
CA TYR A 50 -23.10 -3.45 -14.91
C TYR A 50 -22.77 -1.97 -14.67
N LEU A 51 -23.70 -1.07 -15.02
CA LEU A 51 -23.49 0.37 -14.88
C LEU A 51 -23.32 0.78 -13.42
N PHE A 52 -24.19 0.30 -12.55
CA PHE A 52 -24.15 0.60 -11.12
C PHE A 52 -22.87 0.06 -10.47
N LEU A 53 -22.54 -1.21 -10.70
CA LEU A 53 -21.34 -1.83 -10.13
C LEU A 53 -20.07 -1.16 -10.67
N GLY A 54 -20.01 -0.82 -11.96
CA GLY A 54 -18.83 -0.14 -12.53
C GLY A 54 -18.58 1.23 -11.90
N VAL A 55 -19.62 2.05 -11.76
CA VAL A 55 -19.51 3.35 -11.09
C VAL A 55 -19.12 3.17 -9.61
N LEU A 56 -19.76 2.23 -8.91
CA LEU A 56 -19.45 1.94 -7.51
C LEU A 56 -17.99 1.52 -7.34
N PHE A 57 -17.50 0.61 -8.19
CA PHE A 57 -16.13 0.10 -8.15
C PHE A 57 -15.10 1.21 -8.41
N LEU A 58 -15.35 2.09 -9.39
CA LEU A 58 -14.51 3.26 -9.65
C LEU A 58 -14.48 4.21 -8.44
N PHE A 59 -15.63 4.46 -7.82
CA PHE A 59 -15.73 5.37 -6.68
C PHE A 59 -15.04 4.82 -5.43
N VAL A 60 -15.25 3.54 -5.12
CA VAL A 60 -14.58 2.86 -4.00
C VAL A 60 -13.06 2.83 -4.22
N ALA A 61 -12.60 2.53 -5.44
CA ALA A 61 -11.18 2.55 -5.77
C ALA A 61 -10.56 3.95 -5.60
N ALA A 62 -11.26 5.01 -6.04
CA ALA A 62 -10.81 6.39 -5.86
C ALA A 62 -10.72 6.80 -4.38
N ILE A 63 -11.74 6.47 -3.58
CA ILE A 63 -11.74 6.77 -2.13
C ILE A 63 -10.62 6.00 -1.43
N ALA A 64 -10.48 4.70 -1.71
CA ALA A 64 -9.43 3.88 -1.13
C ALA A 64 -8.03 4.41 -1.50
N GLY A 65 -7.83 4.82 -2.76
CA GLY A 65 -6.59 5.43 -3.23
C GLY A 65 -6.25 6.72 -2.49
N LEU A 66 -7.23 7.61 -2.30
CA LEU A 66 -7.04 8.91 -1.63
C LEU A 66 -6.82 8.77 -0.12
N SER A 67 -7.58 7.90 0.55
CA SER A 67 -7.55 7.74 2.01
C SER A 67 -6.36 6.94 2.52
N ALA A 68 -5.99 5.84 1.85
CA ALA A 68 -4.94 4.94 2.34
C ALA A 68 -3.51 5.43 2.02
N SER A 69 -3.35 6.28 1.01
CA SER A 69 -2.02 6.65 0.49
C SER A 69 -1.29 7.70 1.31
N GLY A 70 -1.99 8.52 2.10
CA GLY A 70 -1.42 9.72 2.72
C GLY A 70 -1.13 10.85 1.73
N ALA A 71 -1.66 10.77 0.50
CA ALA A 71 -1.44 11.74 -0.57
C ALA A 71 -1.84 13.17 -0.17
N HIS A 72 -2.90 13.34 0.62
CA HIS A 72 -3.34 14.65 1.08
C HIS A 72 -2.22 15.43 1.82
N ARG A 73 -1.44 14.75 2.66
CA ARG A 73 -0.34 15.38 3.41
C ARG A 73 0.83 15.76 2.51
N ILE A 74 1.13 14.93 1.52
CA ILE A 74 2.13 15.22 0.47
C ILE A 74 1.71 16.46 -0.34
N TRP A 75 0.41 16.57 -0.62
CA TRP A 75 -0.18 17.71 -1.30
C TRP A 75 -0.07 19.01 -0.50
N GLN A 76 -0.44 18.98 0.79
CA GLN A 76 -0.33 20.11 1.71
C GLN A 76 1.12 20.56 1.89
N ALA A 77 2.06 19.62 1.95
CA ALA A 77 3.49 19.91 2.10
C ALA A 77 4.15 20.48 0.83
N GLY A 78 3.41 20.61 -0.28
CA GLY A 78 3.91 21.28 -1.48
C GLY A 78 5.00 20.51 -2.25
N LEU A 79 5.18 19.22 -1.99
CA LEU A 79 6.25 18.44 -2.64
C LEU A 79 6.03 18.37 -4.16
N SER A 80 7.08 18.60 -4.95
CA SER A 80 7.00 18.59 -6.42
C SER A 80 6.48 17.27 -6.99
N ILE A 81 6.78 16.15 -6.32
CA ILE A 81 6.35 14.78 -6.67
C ILE A 81 4.81 14.63 -6.71
N ARG A 82 4.06 15.53 -6.05
CA ARG A 82 2.58 15.47 -5.99
C ARG A 82 1.90 15.43 -7.36
N TRP A 83 2.47 16.12 -8.35
CA TRP A 83 1.91 16.19 -9.69
C TRP A 83 2.09 14.87 -10.45
N THR A 84 3.23 14.22 -10.30
CA THR A 84 3.48 12.90 -10.88
C THR A 84 2.55 11.84 -10.29
N LEU A 85 2.32 11.89 -8.97
CA LEU A 85 1.35 11.00 -8.33
C LEU A 85 -0.06 11.23 -8.87
N LEU A 86 -0.51 12.48 -8.97
CA LEU A 86 -1.83 12.80 -9.51
C LEU A 86 -1.97 12.37 -10.97
N ALA A 87 -0.96 12.59 -11.79
CA ALA A 87 -0.95 12.18 -13.19
C ALA A 87 -1.07 10.65 -13.32
N GLY A 88 -0.32 9.90 -12.50
CA GLY A 88 -0.39 8.44 -12.48
C GLY A 88 -1.76 7.91 -12.06
N GLU A 89 -2.31 8.42 -10.95
CA GLU A 89 -3.64 8.01 -10.45
C GLU A 89 -4.75 8.39 -11.45
N SER A 90 -4.68 9.59 -12.03
CA SER A 90 -5.63 10.05 -13.05
C SER A 90 -5.57 9.20 -14.33
N PHE A 91 -4.36 8.80 -14.74
CA PHE A 91 -4.17 7.92 -15.89
C PHE A 91 -4.78 6.53 -15.62
N VAL A 92 -4.52 5.93 -14.47
CA VAL A 92 -5.12 4.63 -14.09
C VAL A 92 -6.64 4.72 -14.04
N PHE A 93 -7.19 5.80 -13.47
CA PHE A 93 -8.63 6.05 -13.48
C PHE A 93 -9.18 6.16 -14.90
N GLY A 94 -8.51 6.92 -15.78
CA GLY A 94 -8.89 7.08 -17.18
C GLY A 94 -8.88 5.77 -17.96
N VAL A 95 -7.87 4.92 -17.77
CA VAL A 95 -7.82 3.58 -18.39
C VAL A 95 -8.97 2.72 -17.88
N ASN A 96 -9.25 2.69 -16.57
CA ASN A 96 -10.39 1.94 -16.04
C ASN A 96 -11.73 2.45 -16.59
N LEU A 97 -11.90 3.77 -16.73
CA LEU A 97 -13.09 4.36 -17.34
C LEU A 97 -13.23 3.97 -18.82
N ALA A 98 -12.14 3.99 -19.58
CA ALA A 98 -12.13 3.56 -20.97
C ALA A 98 -12.50 2.07 -21.10
N LEU A 99 -11.91 1.20 -20.26
CA LEU A 99 -12.24 -0.21 -20.20
C LEU A 99 -13.70 -0.45 -19.80
N PHE A 100 -14.26 0.38 -18.92
CA PHE A 100 -15.66 0.33 -18.52
C PHE A 100 -16.61 0.64 -19.67
N VAL A 101 -16.30 1.67 -20.46
CA VAL A 101 -17.06 2.02 -21.67
C VAL A 101 -16.93 0.93 -22.74
N LEU A 102 -15.73 0.38 -22.94
CA LEU A 102 -15.49 -0.71 -23.89
C LEU A 102 -16.25 -1.98 -23.49
N GLY A 103 -16.20 -2.37 -22.21
CA GLY A 103 -16.95 -3.51 -21.68
C GLY A 103 -18.46 -3.33 -21.85
N TYR A 104 -18.98 -2.11 -21.61
CA TYR A 104 -20.38 -1.79 -21.86
C TYR A 104 -20.74 -2.01 -23.32
N ARG A 105 -19.96 -1.46 -24.27
CA ARG A 105 -20.21 -1.61 -25.71
C ARG A 105 -20.18 -3.08 -26.15
N PHE A 106 -19.25 -3.86 -25.62
CA PHE A 106 -19.11 -5.27 -25.94
C PHE A 106 -20.29 -6.11 -25.44
N PHE A 107 -20.67 -5.94 -24.17
CA PHE A 107 -21.77 -6.70 -23.59
C PHE A 107 -23.15 -6.18 -24.00
N ASN A 108 -23.28 -4.93 -24.46
CA ASN A 108 -24.53 -4.36 -24.95
C ASN A 108 -24.91 -4.81 -26.37
N THR A 109 -24.80 -6.11 -26.61
CA THR A 109 -25.16 -6.80 -27.84
C THR A 109 -26.22 -7.87 -27.54
N THR A 110 -26.85 -8.45 -28.57
CA THR A 110 -27.81 -9.56 -28.39
C THR A 110 -27.09 -10.87 -28.10
N SER A 111 -25.94 -11.11 -28.73
CA SER A 111 -25.09 -12.27 -28.51
C SER A 111 -23.63 -11.84 -28.47
N ILE A 112 -22.89 -12.33 -27.47
CA ILE A 112 -21.49 -11.97 -27.25
C ILE A 112 -20.61 -12.78 -28.21
N LYS A 113 -19.90 -12.09 -29.11
CA LYS A 113 -18.94 -12.66 -30.07
C LYS A 113 -17.66 -11.80 -30.10
N GLY A 114 -16.53 -12.37 -30.53
CA GLY A 114 -15.28 -11.60 -30.70
C GLY A 114 -14.46 -11.38 -29.41
N TYR A 115 -14.54 -12.32 -28.46
CA TYR A 115 -13.80 -12.27 -27.19
C TYR A 115 -12.27 -12.07 -27.30
N PRO A 116 -11.54 -12.52 -28.35
CA PRO A 116 -10.09 -12.32 -28.41
C PRO A 116 -9.71 -10.83 -28.51
N GLN A 117 -10.51 -10.02 -29.21
CA GLN A 117 -10.28 -8.58 -29.32
C GLN A 117 -10.47 -7.88 -27.98
N LEU A 118 -11.54 -8.24 -27.26
CA LEU A 118 -11.81 -7.74 -25.92
C LEU A 118 -10.68 -8.09 -24.94
N LEU A 119 -10.24 -9.35 -24.95
CA LEU A 119 -9.11 -9.81 -24.12
C LEU A 119 -7.83 -9.07 -24.46
N SER A 120 -7.54 -8.82 -25.75
CA SER A 120 -6.38 -8.03 -26.15
C SER A 120 -6.46 -6.60 -25.62
N CYS A 121 -7.62 -5.94 -25.72
CA CYS A 121 -7.81 -4.60 -25.16
C CYS A 121 -7.63 -4.57 -23.63
N TYR A 122 -8.11 -5.59 -22.92
CA TYR A 122 -7.88 -5.70 -21.47
C TYR A 122 -6.43 -5.99 -21.13
N GLY A 123 -5.76 -6.86 -21.87
CA GLY A 123 -4.34 -7.13 -21.70
C GLY A 123 -3.51 -5.85 -21.84
N THR A 124 -3.79 -5.05 -22.87
CA THR A 124 -3.15 -3.75 -23.07
C THR A 124 -3.48 -2.77 -21.94
N GLY A 125 -4.76 -2.64 -21.56
CA GLY A 125 -5.16 -1.75 -20.47
C GLY A 125 -4.53 -2.14 -19.13
N TYR A 126 -4.47 -3.44 -18.82
CA TYR A 126 -3.81 -3.98 -17.64
C TYR A 126 -2.30 -3.69 -17.66
N LEU A 127 -1.63 -3.90 -18.80
CA LEU A 127 -0.22 -3.61 -18.95
C LEU A 127 0.09 -2.13 -18.72
N LEU A 128 -0.75 -1.23 -19.27
CA LEU A 128 -0.63 0.21 -19.05
C LEU A 128 -0.79 0.56 -17.57
N ILE A 129 -1.81 0.02 -16.91
CA ILE A 129 -2.05 0.22 -15.48
C ILE A 129 -0.85 -0.28 -14.67
N ALA A 130 -0.34 -1.47 -14.97
CA ALA A 130 0.79 -2.08 -14.26
C ALA A 130 2.07 -1.24 -14.41
N LEU A 131 2.34 -0.74 -15.61
CA LEU A 131 3.49 0.14 -15.87
C LEU A 131 3.37 1.46 -15.08
N THR A 132 2.19 2.09 -15.12
CA THR A 132 1.94 3.32 -14.35
C THR A 132 2.03 3.07 -12.85
N ALA A 133 1.50 1.96 -12.36
CA ALA A 133 1.60 1.58 -10.95
C ALA A 133 3.06 1.38 -10.52
N ALA A 134 3.90 0.76 -11.34
CA ALA A 134 5.34 0.61 -11.05
C ALA A 134 6.06 1.97 -10.98
N ILE A 135 5.74 2.91 -11.86
CA ILE A 135 6.28 4.27 -11.84
C ILE A 135 5.81 5.00 -10.57
N VAL A 136 4.52 4.96 -10.26
CA VAL A 136 3.94 5.60 -9.08
C VAL A 136 4.52 5.01 -7.79
N ASP A 137 4.69 3.68 -7.73
CA ASP A 137 5.31 2.99 -6.59
C ASP A 137 6.76 3.41 -6.36
N ARG A 138 7.54 3.59 -7.44
CA ARG A 138 8.90 4.16 -7.35
C ARG A 138 8.89 5.53 -6.68
N HIS A 139 7.95 6.41 -7.04
CA HIS A 139 7.84 7.75 -6.43
C HIS A 139 7.36 7.66 -4.97
N TRP A 140 6.47 6.72 -4.63
CA TRP A 140 6.10 6.47 -3.24
C TRP A 140 7.27 5.96 -2.40
N ASN A 141 8.13 5.12 -2.98
CA ASN A 141 9.36 4.67 -2.34
C ASN A 141 10.34 5.82 -2.11
N GLU A 142 10.44 6.76 -3.06
CA GLU A 142 11.24 7.98 -2.89
C GLU A 142 10.69 8.88 -1.77
N ILE A 143 9.38 9.07 -1.71
CA ILE A 143 8.72 9.80 -0.61
C ILE A 143 8.99 9.09 0.73
N ASN A 144 8.86 7.77 0.81
CA ASN A 144 9.16 7.03 2.04
C ASN A 144 10.65 7.09 2.41
N LYS A 145 11.54 7.31 1.43
CA LYS A 145 12.98 7.44 1.65
C LYS A 145 13.36 8.80 2.23
N TYR A 146 12.70 9.88 1.82
CA TYR A 146 13.13 11.25 2.17
C TYR A 146 12.11 12.07 2.98
N HIS A 147 10.83 11.67 2.97
CA HIS A 147 9.69 12.44 3.48
C HIS A 147 8.67 11.54 4.20
N LEU A 148 9.15 10.51 4.90
CA LEU A 148 8.28 9.58 5.63
C LEU A 148 7.52 10.29 6.75
N ASP A 149 8.18 11.21 7.46
CA ASP A 149 7.60 12.09 8.46
C ASP A 149 6.49 12.99 7.89
N THR A 150 6.70 13.56 6.70
CA THR A 150 5.65 14.35 6.02
C THR A 150 4.44 13.50 5.68
N ARG A 151 4.67 12.28 5.16
CA ARG A 151 3.60 11.34 4.81
C ARG A 151 2.86 10.84 6.06
N ARG A 152 3.59 10.59 7.14
CA ARG A 152 3.14 9.94 8.37
C ARG A 152 3.73 10.68 9.58
N PRO A 153 3.12 11.80 10.02
CA PRO A 153 3.73 12.67 11.02
C PRO A 153 3.66 12.15 12.45
N HIS A 154 2.98 11.02 12.68
CA HIS A 154 2.95 10.37 13.98
C HIS A 154 4.32 9.76 14.28
N ALA A 155 5.09 10.46 15.12
CA ALA A 155 6.37 10.02 15.63
C ALA A 155 6.18 9.06 16.81
N TYR A 156 7.03 8.04 16.89
CA TYR A 156 7.07 7.04 17.95
C TYR A 156 8.45 7.03 18.58
N ARG A 157 8.53 6.89 19.90
CA ARG A 157 9.78 6.70 20.61
C ARG A 157 9.75 5.36 21.34
N VAL A 158 10.88 4.67 21.31
CA VAL A 158 11.13 3.48 22.12
C VAL A 158 11.19 3.90 23.58
N GLN A 159 10.32 3.35 24.41
CA GLN A 159 10.29 3.63 25.86
C GLN A 159 11.03 2.58 26.68
N ASN A 160 11.51 1.51 26.05
CA ASN A 160 12.31 0.51 26.72
C ASN A 160 13.72 1.06 27.03
N ILE A 161 14.01 1.25 28.31
CA ILE A 161 15.29 1.76 28.82
C ILE A 161 16.46 0.84 28.43
N ASN A 162 16.22 -0.47 28.31
CA ASN A 162 17.19 -1.50 27.95
C ASN A 162 17.07 -1.95 26.49
N ALA A 163 16.42 -1.15 25.62
CA ALA A 163 16.09 -1.52 24.24
C ALA A 163 17.23 -2.16 23.44
N ALA A 164 18.46 -1.69 23.59
CA ALA A 164 19.62 -2.23 22.87
C ALA A 164 20.00 -3.65 23.31
N ASN A 165 19.89 -3.96 24.60
CA ASN A 165 20.19 -5.29 25.14
C ASN A 165 19.04 -6.24 24.81
N ASP A 166 17.80 -5.83 25.11
CA ASP A 166 16.60 -6.63 24.83
C ASP A 166 16.45 -6.94 23.33
N PHE A 167 16.86 -6.01 22.46
CA PHE A 167 16.94 -6.25 21.02
C PHE A 167 17.94 -7.37 20.69
N ARG A 168 19.16 -7.31 21.24
CA ARG A 168 20.21 -8.31 20.99
C ARG A 168 19.82 -9.68 21.54
N ASP A 169 19.26 -9.72 22.75
CA ASP A 169 18.83 -10.96 23.40
C ASP A 169 17.70 -11.60 22.59
N TRP A 170 16.69 -10.80 22.17
CA TRP A 170 15.62 -11.31 21.31
C TRP A 170 16.15 -11.87 19.99
N LEU A 171 17.12 -11.19 19.36
CA LEU A 171 17.75 -11.65 18.13
C LEU A 171 18.50 -12.97 18.28
N GLN A 172 19.14 -13.22 19.42
CA GLN A 172 19.81 -14.50 19.70
C GLN A 172 18.78 -15.63 19.79
N ASP A 173 17.70 -15.40 20.54
CA ASP A 173 16.64 -16.39 20.75
C ASP A 173 15.79 -16.63 19.49
N HIS A 174 15.71 -15.65 18.59
CA HIS A 174 14.82 -15.66 17.41
C HIS A 174 15.57 -15.44 16.08
N SER A 175 16.83 -15.86 16.01
CA SER A 175 17.71 -15.65 14.85
C SER A 175 17.10 -16.09 13.51
N ALA A 176 16.30 -17.17 13.51
CA ALA A 176 15.60 -17.66 12.33
C ALA A 176 14.46 -16.73 11.84
N GLU A 177 13.76 -16.06 12.77
CA GLU A 177 12.68 -15.11 12.47
C GLU A 177 13.22 -13.73 12.09
N ALA A 178 14.29 -13.30 12.76
CA ALA A 178 14.97 -12.03 12.53
C ALA A 178 15.52 -11.91 11.10
N GLY A 179 16.13 -12.99 10.60
CA GLY A 179 16.84 -12.99 9.33
C GLY A 179 18.13 -12.16 9.34
N PRO A 180 18.93 -12.22 8.27
CA PRO A 180 20.27 -11.61 8.25
C PRO A 180 20.25 -10.08 8.37
N ASP A 181 19.25 -9.41 7.79
CA ASP A 181 19.18 -7.95 7.76
C ASP A 181 18.97 -7.38 9.17
N LEU A 182 18.02 -7.93 9.94
CA LEU A 182 17.76 -7.48 11.31
C LEU A 182 18.91 -7.89 12.25
N MET A 183 19.50 -9.07 12.03
CA MET A 183 20.69 -9.52 12.78
C MET A 183 21.88 -8.58 12.59
N SER A 184 22.07 -8.03 11.38
CA SER A 184 23.18 -7.10 11.09
C SER A 184 23.11 -5.82 11.92
N LEU A 185 21.91 -5.40 12.32
CA LEU A 185 21.69 -4.20 13.14
C LEU A 185 22.05 -4.38 14.61
N SER A 186 22.25 -5.62 15.09
CA SER A 186 22.66 -5.90 16.48
C SER A 186 23.94 -5.17 16.91
N ASN A 187 24.80 -4.89 15.94
CA ASN A 187 26.08 -4.21 16.13
C ASN A 187 26.18 -2.87 15.41
N ASP A 188 25.10 -2.34 14.84
CA ASP A 188 25.13 -1.03 14.20
C ASP A 188 25.01 0.08 15.27
N PRO A 189 26.08 0.86 15.52
CA PRO A 189 26.06 1.87 16.57
C PRO A 189 25.06 3.00 16.29
N GLU A 190 24.80 3.33 15.03
CA GLU A 190 23.83 4.37 14.68
C GLU A 190 22.41 3.91 14.99
N PHE A 191 22.09 2.66 14.66
CA PHE A 191 20.77 2.11 14.95
C PHE A 191 20.52 1.99 16.46
N LEU A 192 21.52 1.51 17.21
CA LEU A 192 21.40 1.35 18.66
C LEU A 192 21.29 2.70 19.38
N ASP A 193 21.98 3.74 18.88
CA ASP A 193 21.77 5.11 19.37
C ASP A 193 20.37 5.59 19.01
N ALA A 194 19.91 5.38 17.77
CA ALA A 194 18.59 5.77 17.32
C ALA A 194 17.46 5.14 18.16
N LEU A 195 17.58 3.86 18.54
CA LEU A 195 16.66 3.20 19.47
C LEU A 195 16.52 3.93 20.81
N ARG A 196 17.55 4.68 21.25
CA ARG A 196 17.52 5.40 22.54
C ARG A 196 17.09 6.84 22.38
N THR A 197 17.51 7.50 21.31
CA THR A 197 17.49 8.97 21.21
C THR A 197 16.50 9.50 20.18
N GLN A 198 16.15 8.72 19.15
CA GLN A 198 15.45 9.23 17.99
C GLN A 198 13.96 8.91 17.96
N GLU A 199 13.27 9.65 17.09
CA GLU A 199 11.91 9.39 16.69
C GLU A 199 11.86 8.44 15.50
N PHE A 200 10.92 7.50 15.58
CA PHE A 200 10.60 6.54 14.56
C PHE A 200 9.24 6.87 13.94
N TYR A 201 9.16 6.79 12.63
CA TYR A 201 7.95 7.06 11.87
C TYR A 201 7.43 5.76 11.31
N LYS A 202 6.16 5.48 11.58
CA LYS A 202 5.53 4.23 11.12
C LYS A 202 5.32 4.30 9.62
N GLN A 203 5.90 3.35 8.90
CA GLN A 203 5.46 3.03 7.55
C GLN A 203 4.39 1.94 7.69
N ASP A 204 3.17 2.21 7.22
CA ASP A 204 2.15 1.17 7.19
C ASP A 204 2.67 -0.03 6.38
N PHE A 205 2.34 -1.23 6.86
CA PHE A 205 2.37 -2.40 6.02
C PHE A 205 1.43 -2.11 4.85
N ASP A 206 2.00 -2.02 3.66
CA ASP A 206 1.51 -2.58 2.42
C ASP A 206 0.09 -3.25 2.44
N GLU A 207 -0.28 -4.11 3.38
CA GLU A 207 -1.66 -4.60 3.47
C GLU A 207 -2.68 -3.49 3.83
N ALA A 208 -3.59 -3.14 2.90
CA ALA A 208 -4.73 -2.25 3.19
C ALA A 208 -5.67 -2.80 4.29
N LEU A 209 -5.59 -4.11 4.56
CA LEU A 209 -6.25 -4.82 5.65
C LEU A 209 -5.17 -5.66 6.34
N GLN A 210 -4.72 -5.28 7.53
CA GLN A 210 -3.78 -6.08 8.32
C GLN A 210 -4.44 -7.40 8.74
N VAL A 211 -4.43 -8.41 7.86
CA VAL A 211 -5.06 -9.71 8.13
C VAL A 211 -4.27 -10.46 9.21
N SER A 212 -2.97 -10.18 9.33
CA SER A 212 -2.19 -10.62 10.48
C SER A 212 -1.14 -9.56 10.89
N ARG A 213 -1.21 -9.07 12.13
CA ARG A 213 -0.23 -8.12 12.72
C ARG A 213 1.09 -8.80 13.04
N LYS A 214 1.76 -9.39 12.03
CA LYS A 214 2.99 -10.17 12.23
C LYS A 214 4.26 -9.30 12.28
N ALA A 215 4.23 -8.12 11.69
CA ALA A 215 5.36 -7.20 11.69
C ALA A 215 4.89 -5.74 11.52
N VAL A 216 5.77 -4.81 11.90
CA VAL A 216 5.61 -3.37 11.73
C VAL A 216 6.88 -2.79 11.12
N ILE A 217 6.74 -1.75 10.28
CA ILE A 217 7.90 -1.07 9.70
C ILE A 217 8.01 0.31 10.36
N PHE A 218 9.17 0.57 10.96
CA PHE A 218 9.50 1.88 11.50
C PHE A 218 10.74 2.43 10.80
N GLY A 219 10.73 3.72 10.51
CA GLY A 219 11.87 4.41 9.93
C GLY A 219 12.37 5.54 10.82
N TYR A 220 13.69 5.66 10.99
CA TYR A 220 14.33 6.81 11.65
C TYR A 220 15.21 7.55 10.65
N LYS A 221 15.54 8.82 10.93
CA LYS A 221 16.38 9.63 10.05
C LYS A 221 17.85 9.32 10.31
N SER A 222 18.56 8.82 9.30
CA SER A 222 19.99 8.58 9.42
C SER A 222 20.77 9.89 9.53
N GLY A 223 21.71 9.94 10.46
CA GLY A 223 22.66 11.04 10.64
C GLY A 223 23.92 10.91 9.79
N ARG A 224 24.18 9.74 9.18
CA ARG A 224 25.43 9.47 8.44
C ARG A 224 25.60 10.30 7.15
N ASP A 225 24.54 10.87 6.60
CA ASP A 225 24.55 11.62 5.33
C ASP A 225 24.69 13.15 5.46
N LEU A 226 25.02 13.66 6.65
CA LEU A 226 24.93 15.08 7.05
C LEU A 226 25.94 16.06 6.39
N ARG A 227 26.63 15.72 5.30
CA ARG A 227 27.58 16.65 4.67
C ARG A 227 27.14 17.35 3.39
N ASP A 228 26.06 16.92 2.73
CA ASP A 228 25.42 17.65 1.60
C ASP A 228 24.21 16.90 0.98
N LYS A 229 23.77 15.79 1.58
CA LYS A 229 22.66 14.97 1.08
C LYS A 229 21.44 15.12 1.97
N ARG A 230 20.25 15.11 1.34
CA ARG A 230 18.97 15.10 2.07
C ARG A 230 18.94 13.90 3.02
N PRO A 231 18.56 14.07 4.30
CA PRO A 231 18.52 12.98 5.26
C PRO A 231 17.61 11.86 4.76
N VAL A 232 18.09 10.62 4.91
CA VAL A 232 17.42 9.41 4.44
C VAL A 232 16.79 8.68 5.63
N PHE A 233 15.57 8.19 5.46
CA PHE A 233 14.95 7.27 6.38
C PHE A 233 15.53 5.87 6.23
N VAL A 234 16.13 5.35 7.30
CA VAL A 234 16.48 3.93 7.44
C VAL A 234 15.24 3.22 7.96
N ARG A 235 14.66 2.34 7.13
CA ARG A 235 13.39 1.67 7.39
C ARG A 235 13.65 0.22 7.77
N ILE A 236 13.14 -0.18 8.93
CA ILE A 236 13.39 -1.48 9.51
C ILE A 236 12.05 -2.18 9.74
N ARG A 237 11.97 -3.42 9.28
CA ARG A 237 10.84 -4.31 9.51
C ARG A 237 11.06 -5.06 10.82
N PHE A 238 10.28 -4.73 11.84
CA PHE A 238 10.29 -5.38 13.13
C PHE A 238 9.22 -6.48 13.18
N PRO A 239 9.58 -7.71 13.58
CA PRO A 239 8.61 -8.70 14.07
C PRO A 239 7.73 -8.09 15.16
N ALA A 240 6.44 -8.44 15.19
CA ALA A 240 5.50 -7.83 16.14
C ALA A 240 5.87 -8.10 17.60
N ALA A 241 6.40 -9.28 17.90
CA ALA A 241 6.91 -9.62 19.23
C ALA A 241 8.07 -8.69 19.64
N LEU A 242 9.03 -8.47 18.74
CA LEU A 242 10.14 -7.56 18.98
C LEU A 242 9.67 -6.11 19.13
N ALA A 243 8.75 -5.64 18.28
CA ALA A 243 8.21 -4.29 18.38
C ALA A 243 7.46 -4.06 19.71
N ALA A 244 6.81 -5.09 20.25
CA ALA A 244 6.17 -5.05 21.57
C ALA A 244 7.20 -4.94 22.70
N ILE A 245 8.31 -5.68 22.62
CA ILE A 245 9.43 -5.61 23.59
C ILE A 245 10.08 -4.22 23.57
N LEU A 246 10.27 -3.64 22.39
CA LEU A 246 10.86 -2.30 22.23
C LEU A 246 9.92 -1.17 22.69
N ARG A 247 8.61 -1.43 22.79
CA ARG A 247 7.61 -0.46 23.27
C ARG A 247 7.67 0.88 22.54
N PHE A 248 7.38 0.86 21.24
CA PHE A 248 7.21 2.08 20.45
C PHE A 248 5.93 2.81 20.87
N GLU A 249 6.06 3.92 21.59
CA GLU A 249 4.94 4.74 22.05
C GLU A 249 4.88 6.07 21.28
N LEU A 250 3.67 6.56 21.02
CA LEU A 250 3.45 7.79 20.27
C LEU A 250 3.99 8.99 21.05
N VAL A 251 4.83 9.80 20.40
CA VAL A 251 5.36 11.04 20.98
C VAL A 251 4.22 12.04 21.13
N GLY A 252 3.94 12.46 22.36
CA GLY A 252 2.83 13.37 22.70
C GLY A 252 1.55 12.70 23.23
N ALA A 253 1.55 11.39 23.46
CA ALA A 253 0.39 10.67 24.03
C ALA A 253 0.22 10.81 25.57
N VAL A 254 1.02 11.65 26.24
CA VAL A 254 0.86 12.02 27.65
C VAL A 254 0.28 13.44 27.63
N THR A 255 -1.03 13.68 27.76
CA THR A 255 -1.77 13.67 29.04
C THR A 255 -3.28 13.80 28.77
N GLU A 256 -4.06 12.72 28.81
CA GLU A 256 -5.54 12.79 29.00
C GLU A 256 -6.08 11.62 29.85
N SER A 257 -5.24 10.98 30.68
CA SER A 257 -5.65 10.00 31.69
C SER A 257 -5.41 10.49 33.12
N GLY A 258 -5.44 11.82 33.31
CA GLY A 258 -5.22 12.48 34.58
C GLY A 258 -6.35 13.46 34.94
N PHE A 259 -7.61 13.07 34.76
CA PHE A 259 -8.70 13.74 35.45
C PHE A 259 -9.88 12.80 35.69
N ARG A 260 -10.03 12.38 36.95
CA ARG A 260 -11.30 12.13 37.67
C ARG A 260 -10.97 11.73 39.11
N PRO A 261 -11.79 12.07 40.11
CA PRO A 261 -13.05 12.83 40.07
C PRO A 261 -12.89 14.31 40.44
#